data_AF-A0A1H3YIX2-F1
#
_entry.id   AF-A0A1H3YIX2-F1
#
_cell.length_a   1.000
_cell.length_b   1.000
_cell.length_c   1.000
_cell.angle_alpha   90.00
_cell.angle_beta   90.00
_cell.angle_gamma   90.00
#
_symmetry.space_group_name_H-M   'P 1'
#
loop_
_entity.id
_entity.type
_entity.pdbx_description
1 polymer ?
#
loop_
_entity_poly.entity_id
_entity_poly.type
_entity_poly.pdbx_seq_one_letter_code
_entity_poly.pdbx_strand_id
1 'polypeptide(L)'
;MTEERPLADDAVLLVGHGSRREKSNEQVRTLAADLETELGVPVDAAFLELAEPTISAGIDTLAPACQTLTVVPLSLFGATHVKNDVPLAVQTARAEHPDLTIHYGSHLGVHPSLVELLDDRVRAVESDLGVDRTTDDVSVVICARGSSDPDSNADVHKLARLLYEGREFHRVDASFIGVTDPLLDETLHTVTKDRPDAVVVVPYMLGDGTLTQRIRDRTADFDDEYPYVAAGAGDPLGVDDRVVDVLADRWQEARSDSVEMSCDTCKYKVELTGYEDDQGGARAMLRSLVHQAEHADRESVDDDPHVHDAPEKHVAVCTNQTCAESGAAAVIEELRQGVRNTDDCDARVTRTSCLGQCGDGPMVAVYPDGVWYGGVTADDTDRIVSSHLDRDRIVSDLVHQTL
;
A
#
# COMPACT_ATOMS: atom_id res chain seq x y z
N MET A 1 6.26 19.55 -43.16
CA MET A 1 7.41 19.72 -42.25
C MET A 1 6.82 19.66 -40.86
N THR A 2 6.75 18.46 -40.31
CA THR A 2 6.23 18.22 -38.96
C THR A 2 7.43 18.49 -38.05
N GLU A 3 7.36 19.56 -37.26
CA GLU A 3 8.37 19.83 -36.23
C GLU A 3 8.29 18.69 -35.20
N GLU A 4 9.32 17.83 -35.19
CA GLU A 4 9.51 16.84 -34.12
C GLU A 4 9.73 17.60 -32.81
N ARG A 5 8.71 17.61 -31.94
CA ARG A 5 8.91 17.99 -30.54
C ARG A 5 9.95 17.02 -29.97
N PRO A 6 11.00 17.49 -29.27
CA PRO A 6 11.89 16.59 -28.57
C PRO A 6 11.05 15.72 -27.63
N LEU A 7 11.29 14.40 -27.64
CA LEU A 7 10.65 13.47 -26.70
C LEU A 7 10.92 13.96 -25.28
N ALA A 8 9.88 14.00 -24.45
CA ALA A 8 10.08 14.12 -23.02
C ALA A 8 10.80 12.86 -22.53
N ASP A 9 11.74 12.96 -21.59
CA ASP A 9 12.38 11.74 -21.06
C ASP A 9 11.36 10.91 -20.25
N ASP A 10 10.43 11.57 -19.57
CA ASP A 10 9.41 10.96 -18.71
C ASP A 10 8.00 11.50 -18.99
N ALA A 11 6.99 10.64 -18.81
CA ALA A 11 5.57 11.03 -18.75
C ALA A 11 4.83 10.21 -17.68
N VAL A 12 3.65 10.67 -17.29
CA VAL A 12 2.77 10.00 -16.32
C VAL A 12 1.40 9.74 -16.92
N LEU A 13 0.84 8.57 -16.64
CA LEU A 13 -0.55 8.25 -16.91
C LEU A 13 -1.29 8.05 -15.59
N LEU A 14 -2.13 9.01 -15.22
CA LEU A 14 -3.00 8.92 -14.06
C LEU A 14 -4.23 8.09 -14.41
N VAL A 15 -4.41 6.96 -13.73
CA VAL A 15 -5.50 6.00 -14.04
C VAL A 15 -6.61 6.12 -13.02
N GLY A 16 -7.71 6.75 -13.41
CA GLY A 16 -8.96 6.75 -12.65
C GLY A 16 -9.80 5.49 -12.92
N HIS A 17 -10.72 5.16 -12.01
CA HIS A 17 -11.68 4.09 -12.27
C HIS A 17 -12.66 4.44 -13.41
N GLY A 18 -13.04 5.71 -13.49
CA GLY A 18 -14.02 6.24 -14.43
C GLY A 18 -15.47 6.15 -13.94
N SER A 19 -16.29 7.07 -14.42
CA SER A 19 -17.64 7.29 -13.93
C SER A 19 -18.59 7.66 -15.07
N ARG A 20 -19.86 7.26 -14.94
CA ARG A 20 -20.94 7.75 -15.82
C ARG A 20 -21.22 9.23 -15.63
N ARG A 21 -20.77 9.82 -14.52
CA ARG A 21 -20.93 11.25 -14.20
C ARG A 21 -19.70 12.00 -14.69
N GLU A 22 -19.86 12.84 -15.71
CA GLU A 22 -18.73 13.55 -16.31
C GLU A 22 -17.99 14.45 -15.31
N LYS A 23 -18.72 15.08 -14.39
CA LYS A 23 -18.13 15.87 -13.29
C LYS A 23 -17.08 15.07 -12.48
N SER A 24 -17.28 13.77 -12.28
CA SER A 24 -16.29 12.94 -11.57
C SER A 24 -15.06 12.65 -12.44
N ASN A 25 -15.22 12.52 -13.75
CA ASN A 25 -14.11 12.34 -14.68
C ASN A 25 -13.30 13.64 -14.82
N GLU A 26 -13.96 14.80 -14.81
CA GLU A 26 -13.32 16.12 -14.78
C GLU A 26 -12.41 16.27 -13.56
N GLN A 27 -12.81 15.82 -12.38
CA GLN A 27 -11.96 15.86 -11.17
C GLN A 27 -10.65 15.06 -11.34
N VAL A 28 -10.69 13.91 -12.01
CA VAL A 28 -9.47 13.13 -12.32
C VAL A 28 -8.57 13.91 -13.27
N ARG A 29 -9.15 14.60 -14.26
CA ARG A 29 -8.39 15.43 -15.19
C ARG A 29 -7.81 16.68 -14.53
N THR A 30 -8.51 17.26 -13.56
CA THR A 30 -7.96 18.35 -12.72
C THR A 30 -6.74 17.85 -11.95
N LEU A 31 -6.84 16.73 -11.24
CA LEU A 31 -5.71 16.14 -10.52
C LEU A 31 -4.52 15.81 -11.44
N ALA A 32 -4.77 15.36 -12.67
CA ALA A 32 -3.72 15.13 -13.66
C ALA A 32 -3.01 16.43 -14.06
N ALA A 33 -3.76 17.51 -14.29
CA ALA A 33 -3.20 18.83 -14.62
C ALA A 33 -2.42 19.46 -13.45
N ASP A 34 -2.91 19.27 -12.22
CA ASP A 34 -2.23 19.74 -11.02
C ASP A 34 -0.93 18.94 -10.81
N LEU A 35 -0.97 17.62 -11.02
CA LEU A 35 0.23 16.77 -10.97
C LEU A 35 1.24 17.10 -12.08
N GLU A 36 0.78 17.44 -13.30
CA GLU A 36 1.67 17.94 -14.37
C GLU A 36 2.37 19.22 -13.95
N THR A 37 1.65 20.12 -13.29
CA THR A 37 2.21 21.38 -12.77
C THR A 37 3.26 21.12 -11.69
N GLU A 38 2.99 20.19 -10.77
CA GLU A 38 3.88 19.84 -9.66
C GLU A 38 5.16 19.13 -10.14
N LEU A 39 5.01 18.14 -11.03
CA LEU A 39 6.14 17.33 -11.48
C LEU A 39 6.95 17.96 -12.62
N GLY A 40 6.36 18.88 -13.39
CA GLY A 40 6.97 19.46 -14.58
C GLY A 40 7.19 18.47 -15.73
N VAL A 41 6.51 17.32 -15.71
CA VAL A 41 6.50 16.30 -16.77
C VAL A 41 5.07 16.12 -17.30
N PRO A 42 4.87 15.74 -18.58
CA PRO A 42 3.53 15.53 -19.12
C PRO A 42 2.73 14.48 -18.32
N VAL A 43 1.48 14.82 -17.97
CA VAL A 43 0.55 13.91 -17.29
C VAL A 43 -0.77 13.85 -18.05
N ASP A 44 -1.16 12.66 -18.50
CA ASP A 44 -2.51 12.43 -19.03
C ASP A 44 -3.36 11.61 -18.05
N ALA A 45 -4.67 11.75 -18.18
CA ALA A 45 -5.65 10.94 -17.46
C ALA A 45 -6.24 9.85 -18.37
N ALA A 46 -6.29 8.62 -17.88
CA ALA A 46 -7.04 7.52 -18.49
C ALA A 46 -7.96 6.85 -17.48
N PHE A 47 -8.91 6.08 -18.00
CA PHE A 47 -9.95 5.44 -17.21
C PHE A 47 -9.97 3.93 -17.43
N LEU A 48 -10.20 3.20 -16.35
CA LEU A 48 -10.37 1.76 -16.40
C LEU A 48 -11.67 1.38 -17.11
N GLU A 49 -12.77 2.04 -16.74
CA GLU A 49 -14.10 1.77 -17.30
C GLU A 49 -14.93 3.06 -17.43
N LEU A 50 -16.04 2.98 -18.16
CA LEU A 50 -17.12 3.99 -18.18
C LEU A 50 -16.78 5.39 -18.71
N ALA A 51 -15.51 5.67 -18.98
CA ALA A 51 -15.01 6.95 -19.48
C ALA A 51 -13.85 6.74 -20.45
N GLU A 52 -13.58 7.78 -21.26
CA GLU A 52 -12.49 7.80 -22.23
C GLU A 52 -11.48 8.90 -21.86
N PRO A 53 -10.19 8.72 -22.18
CA PRO A 53 -9.61 7.57 -22.91
C PRO A 53 -9.43 6.32 -22.03
N THR A 54 -9.37 5.14 -22.66
CA THR A 54 -9.02 3.89 -21.95
C THR A 54 -7.53 3.88 -21.58
N ILE A 55 -7.13 3.01 -20.66
CA ILE A 55 -5.71 2.86 -20.26
C ILE A 55 -4.82 2.61 -21.50
N SER A 56 -5.18 1.64 -22.35
CA SER A 56 -4.41 1.34 -23.56
C SER A 56 -4.34 2.55 -24.50
N ALA A 57 -5.45 3.24 -24.75
CA ALA A 57 -5.46 4.41 -25.63
C ALA A 57 -4.62 5.57 -25.06
N GLY A 58 -4.62 5.75 -23.74
CA GLY A 58 -3.75 6.72 -23.05
C GLY A 58 -2.28 6.38 -23.22
N ILE A 59 -1.90 5.11 -23.02
CA ILE A 59 -0.53 4.65 -23.23
C ILE A 59 -0.11 4.83 -24.70
N ASP A 60 -0.94 4.41 -25.65
CA ASP A 60 -0.66 4.55 -27.09
C ASP A 60 -0.46 6.01 -27.52
N THR A 61 -1.12 6.95 -26.84
CA THR A 61 -0.99 8.39 -27.10
C THR A 61 0.33 8.94 -26.57
N LEU A 62 0.76 8.49 -25.38
CA LEU A 62 1.99 8.96 -24.72
C LEU A 62 3.25 8.24 -25.22
N ALA A 63 3.15 6.99 -25.66
CA ALA A 63 4.29 6.16 -26.06
C ALA A 63 5.20 6.81 -27.11
N PRO A 64 4.70 7.52 -28.15
CA PRO A 64 5.56 8.20 -29.12
C PRO A 64 6.22 9.48 -28.58
N ALA A 65 5.80 9.97 -27.42
CA ALA A 65 6.20 11.26 -26.86
C ALA A 65 7.15 11.14 -25.66
N CYS A 66 7.39 9.93 -25.14
CA CYS A 66 8.29 9.69 -24.01
C CYS A 66 9.14 8.41 -24.15
N GLN A 67 10.26 8.33 -23.41
CA GLN A 67 11.07 7.11 -23.28
C GLN A 67 10.67 6.28 -22.05
N THR A 68 10.18 6.97 -21.01
CA THR A 68 9.74 6.38 -19.76
C THR A 68 8.31 6.83 -19.46
N LEU A 69 7.44 5.88 -19.15
CA LEU A 69 6.06 6.11 -18.76
C LEU A 69 5.80 5.55 -17.36
N THR A 70 5.27 6.36 -16.46
CA THR A 70 4.84 5.88 -15.14
C THR A 70 3.32 5.85 -15.05
N VAL A 71 2.74 4.68 -14.84
CA VAL A 71 1.30 4.51 -14.67
C VAL A 71 0.97 4.58 -13.18
N VAL A 72 0.23 5.61 -12.75
CA VAL A 72 -0.13 5.83 -11.34
C VAL A 72 -1.65 5.62 -11.17
N PRO A 73 -2.10 4.62 -10.39
CA PRO A 73 -3.51 4.39 -10.16
C PRO A 73 -4.09 5.40 -9.16
N LEU A 74 -5.06 6.20 -9.60
CA LEU A 74 -5.89 7.04 -8.73
C LEU A 74 -6.96 6.19 -8.04
N SER A 75 -6.52 5.39 -7.07
CA SER A 75 -7.37 4.59 -6.20
C SER A 75 -7.00 4.85 -4.74
N LEU A 76 -8.01 4.89 -3.86
CA LEU A 76 -7.79 5.07 -2.43
C LEU A 76 -7.12 3.85 -1.80
N PHE A 77 -7.52 2.64 -2.21
CA PHE A 77 -6.97 1.38 -1.70
C PHE A 77 -6.74 0.36 -2.80
N GLY A 78 -5.88 -0.62 -2.50
CA GLY A 78 -5.60 -1.76 -3.36
C GLY A 78 -6.72 -2.78 -3.32
N ALA A 79 -7.60 -2.75 -4.31
CA ALA A 79 -8.60 -3.78 -4.56
C ALA A 79 -8.38 -4.41 -5.95
N THR A 80 -9.28 -5.30 -6.39
CA THR A 80 -9.20 -6.07 -7.66
C THR A 80 -8.70 -5.24 -8.85
N HIS A 81 -9.20 -4.01 -9.03
CA HIS A 81 -8.82 -3.16 -10.15
C HIS A 81 -7.33 -2.74 -10.14
N VAL A 82 -6.79 -2.39 -8.98
CA VAL A 82 -5.38 -2.02 -8.80
C VAL A 82 -4.49 -3.28 -8.78
N LYS A 83 -5.00 -4.40 -8.26
CA LYS A 83 -4.23 -5.65 -8.11
C LYS A 83 -4.15 -6.46 -9.40
N ASN A 84 -5.14 -6.38 -10.30
CA ASN A 84 -5.25 -7.25 -11.47
C ASN A 84 -5.42 -6.48 -12.79
N ASP A 85 -6.39 -5.57 -12.88
CA ASP A 85 -6.81 -5.02 -14.17
C ASP A 85 -5.81 -4.01 -14.75
N VAL A 86 -5.35 -3.05 -13.94
CA VAL A 86 -4.32 -2.09 -14.36
C VAL A 86 -2.98 -2.80 -14.65
N PRO A 87 -2.48 -3.72 -13.81
CA PRO A 87 -1.29 -4.50 -14.13
C PRO A 87 -1.38 -5.30 -15.43
N LEU A 88 -2.56 -5.86 -15.76
CA LEU A 88 -2.77 -6.57 -17.03
C LEU A 88 -2.68 -5.63 -18.24
N ALA A 89 -3.30 -4.45 -18.15
CA ALA A 89 -3.20 -3.41 -19.17
C ALA A 89 -1.75 -2.94 -19.37
N VAL A 90 -1.01 -2.74 -18.27
CA VAL A 90 0.43 -2.40 -18.30
C VAL A 90 1.27 -3.51 -18.93
N GLN A 91 1.02 -4.78 -18.59
CA GLN A 91 1.74 -5.91 -19.20
C GLN A 91 1.49 -6.01 -20.71
N THR A 92 0.26 -5.74 -21.14
CA THR A 92 -0.10 -5.72 -22.56
C THR A 92 0.65 -4.60 -23.28
N ALA A 93 0.64 -3.40 -22.71
CA ALA A 93 1.37 -2.25 -23.26
C ALA A 93 2.89 -2.48 -23.33
N ARG A 94 3.49 -3.15 -22.35
CA ARG A 94 4.92 -3.52 -22.39
C ARG A 94 5.25 -4.45 -23.57
N ALA A 95 4.32 -5.30 -23.97
CA ALA A 95 4.51 -6.18 -25.13
C ALA A 95 4.32 -5.45 -26.47
N GLU A 96 3.43 -4.45 -26.50
CA GLU A 96 3.11 -3.66 -27.70
C GLU A 96 4.14 -2.53 -27.95
N HIS A 97 4.76 -2.00 -26.90
CA HIS A 97 5.74 -0.91 -26.94
C HIS A 97 7.08 -1.33 -26.31
N PRO A 98 7.89 -2.17 -26.98
CA PRO A 98 9.11 -2.75 -26.39
C PRO A 98 10.23 -1.73 -26.13
N ASP A 99 10.20 -0.58 -26.81
CA ASP A 99 11.18 0.50 -26.64
C ASP A 99 10.78 1.49 -25.52
N LEU A 100 9.59 1.33 -24.92
CA LEU A 100 9.07 2.18 -23.85
C LEU A 100 9.31 1.53 -22.48
N THR A 101 9.99 2.23 -21.57
CA THR A 101 10.12 1.76 -20.18
C THR A 101 8.86 2.12 -19.40
N ILE A 102 8.10 1.13 -18.92
CA ILE A 102 6.84 1.37 -18.19
C ILE A 102 6.99 1.00 -16.71
N HIS A 103 6.90 2.00 -15.84
CA HIS A 103 6.78 1.85 -14.39
C HIS A 103 5.32 1.79 -13.95
N TYR A 104 5.05 1.07 -12.87
CA TYR A 104 3.72 0.98 -12.28
C TYR A 104 3.77 1.42 -10.82
N GLY A 105 3.09 2.51 -10.50
CA GLY A 105 3.03 3.08 -9.17
C GLY A 105 2.00 2.38 -8.27
N SER A 106 2.19 2.54 -6.98
CA SER A 106 1.24 2.12 -5.96
C SER A 106 0.01 3.05 -5.94
N HIS A 107 -1.08 2.59 -5.33
CA HIS A 107 -2.28 3.39 -5.09
C HIS A 107 -2.05 4.36 -3.92
N LEU A 108 -2.95 5.33 -3.72
CA LEU A 108 -2.80 6.36 -2.68
C LEU A 108 -2.54 5.75 -1.29
N GLY A 109 -3.32 4.74 -0.94
CA GLY A 109 -3.14 3.93 0.26
C GLY A 109 -3.34 4.73 1.54
N VAL A 110 -2.61 4.32 2.58
CA VAL A 110 -2.52 5.06 3.83
C VAL A 110 -1.29 5.97 3.75
N HIS A 111 -1.50 7.29 3.78
CA HIS A 111 -0.45 8.29 3.64
C HIS A 111 -0.63 9.43 4.67
N PRO A 112 0.46 9.97 5.27
CA PRO A 112 0.39 11.07 6.24
C PRO A 112 -0.44 12.26 5.74
N SER A 113 -0.21 12.72 4.51
CA SER A 113 -0.95 13.85 3.92
C SER A 113 -2.46 13.60 3.86
N LEU A 114 -2.89 12.34 3.68
CA LEU A 114 -4.31 11.98 3.70
C LEU A 114 -4.89 11.96 5.12
N VAL A 115 -4.09 11.59 6.12
CA VAL A 115 -4.49 11.66 7.53
C VAL A 115 -4.67 13.13 7.96
N GLU A 116 -3.77 14.02 7.52
CA GLU A 116 -3.88 15.46 7.78
C GLU A 116 -5.07 16.07 7.04
N LEU A 117 -5.30 15.69 5.79
CA LEU A 117 -6.49 16.09 5.04
C LEU A 117 -7.77 15.66 5.75
N LEU A 118 -7.82 14.43 6.26
CA LEU A 118 -8.95 13.96 7.06
C LEU A 118 -9.15 14.79 8.32
N ASP A 119 -8.09 15.14 9.03
CA ASP A 119 -8.18 15.99 10.21
C ASP A 119 -8.78 17.37 9.88
N ASP A 120 -8.38 17.99 8.76
CA ASP A 120 -8.96 19.25 8.31
C ASP A 120 -10.45 19.12 7.94
N ARG A 121 -10.84 18.00 7.31
CA ARG A 121 -12.27 17.72 7.05
C ARG A 121 -13.05 17.58 8.34
N VAL A 122 -12.46 17.00 9.38
CA VAL A 122 -13.09 16.94 10.72
C VAL A 122 -13.21 18.32 11.34
N ARG A 123 -12.14 19.12 11.35
CA ARG A 123 -12.12 20.48 11.93
C ARG A 123 -13.14 21.42 11.29
N ALA A 124 -13.37 21.28 9.99
CA ALA A 124 -14.40 22.04 9.30
C ALA A 124 -15.79 21.74 9.89
N VAL A 125 -16.12 20.45 10.09
CA VAL A 125 -17.39 20.05 10.69
C VAL A 125 -17.49 20.46 12.16
N GLU A 126 -16.41 20.32 12.93
CA GLU A 126 -16.38 20.79 14.33
C GLU A 126 -16.69 22.29 14.43
N SER A 127 -16.13 23.09 13.53
CA SER A 127 -16.41 24.53 13.45
C SER A 127 -17.88 24.81 13.09
N ASP A 128 -18.46 24.04 12.17
CA ASP A 128 -19.87 24.18 11.78
C ASP A 128 -20.83 23.77 12.90
N LEU A 129 -20.47 22.75 13.68
CA LEU A 129 -21.22 22.29 14.86
C LEU A 129 -20.98 23.17 16.10
N GLY A 130 -19.91 23.97 16.11
CA GLY A 130 -19.53 24.81 17.23
C GLY A 130 -18.95 24.03 18.41
N VAL A 131 -18.26 22.91 18.15
CA VAL A 131 -17.62 22.05 19.15
C VAL A 131 -16.10 22.14 19.06
N ASP A 132 -15.42 21.89 20.18
CA ASP A 132 -13.97 21.86 20.29
C ASP A 132 -13.55 20.55 20.96
N ARG A 133 -12.90 19.67 20.20
CA ARG A 133 -12.44 18.35 20.68
C ARG A 133 -11.50 18.40 21.88
N THR A 134 -10.90 19.56 22.21
CA THR A 134 -10.06 19.72 23.40
C THR A 134 -10.88 19.88 24.68
N THR A 135 -12.16 20.25 24.56
CA THR A 135 -13.09 20.45 25.69
C THR A 135 -14.34 19.58 25.63
N ASP A 136 -14.71 19.11 24.45
CA ASP A 136 -15.91 18.31 24.17
C ASP A 136 -15.51 16.89 23.75
N ASP A 137 -16.30 15.89 24.12
CA ASP A 137 -16.10 14.50 23.69
C ASP A 137 -16.52 14.35 22.21
N VAL A 138 -15.60 14.63 21.28
CA VAL A 138 -15.84 14.48 19.83
C VAL A 138 -15.42 13.11 19.34
N SER A 139 -16.36 12.37 18.77
CA SER A 139 -16.11 11.09 18.10
C SER A 139 -16.13 11.23 16.58
N VAL A 140 -15.24 10.52 15.88
CA VAL A 140 -15.16 10.55 14.41
C VAL A 140 -15.50 9.18 13.84
N VAL A 141 -16.26 9.16 12.75
CA VAL A 141 -16.53 7.95 11.96
C VAL A 141 -16.04 8.17 10.54
N ILE A 142 -14.96 7.49 10.15
CA ILE A 142 -14.53 7.45 8.76
C ILE A 142 -15.42 6.46 8.01
N CYS A 143 -16.17 6.94 7.03
CA CYS A 143 -17.06 6.10 6.23
C CYS A 143 -16.48 5.88 4.84
N ALA A 144 -16.06 4.64 4.55
CA ALA A 144 -15.58 4.24 3.24
C ALA A 144 -16.67 3.50 2.44
N ARG A 145 -16.39 3.22 1.15
CA ARG A 145 -17.31 2.42 0.32
C ARG A 145 -17.41 0.96 0.80
N GLY A 146 -16.30 0.40 1.26
CA GLY A 146 -16.11 -1.03 1.50
C GLY A 146 -15.72 -1.81 0.24
N SER A 147 -15.00 -2.90 0.42
CA SER A 147 -14.50 -3.79 -0.63
C SER A 147 -14.75 -5.25 -0.26
N SER A 148 -14.81 -6.13 -1.27
CA SER A 148 -14.71 -7.58 -1.04
C SER A 148 -13.29 -8.02 -0.70
N ASP A 149 -12.30 -7.14 -0.94
CA ASP A 149 -10.90 -7.36 -0.60
C ASP A 149 -10.65 -6.97 0.88
N PRO A 150 -10.25 -7.92 1.74
CA PRO A 150 -10.05 -7.64 3.15
C PRO A 150 -8.89 -6.67 3.42
N ASP A 151 -7.86 -6.62 2.56
CA ASP A 151 -6.73 -5.70 2.75
C ASP A 151 -7.20 -4.26 2.61
N SER A 152 -8.02 -3.99 1.60
CA SER A 152 -8.61 -2.67 1.37
C SER A 152 -9.48 -2.21 2.54
N ASN A 153 -10.14 -3.14 3.24
CA ASN A 153 -10.95 -2.82 4.41
C ASN A 153 -10.07 -2.59 5.64
N ALA A 154 -9.02 -3.40 5.82
CA ALA A 154 -8.04 -3.25 6.89
C ALA A 154 -7.32 -1.90 6.84
N ASP A 155 -7.03 -1.39 5.64
CA ASP A 155 -6.43 -0.06 5.47
C ASP A 155 -7.34 1.08 5.97
N VAL A 156 -8.66 0.96 5.88
CA VAL A 156 -9.59 1.93 6.47
C VAL A 156 -9.49 1.93 7.99
N HIS A 157 -9.42 0.75 8.61
CA HIS A 157 -9.21 0.63 10.05
C HIS A 157 -7.84 1.17 10.48
N LYS A 158 -6.79 0.92 9.68
CA LYS A 158 -5.45 1.50 9.91
C LYS A 158 -5.51 3.02 9.85
N LEU A 159 -6.17 3.58 8.84
CA LEU A 159 -6.33 5.02 8.67
C LEU A 159 -7.10 5.64 9.84
N ALA A 160 -8.20 5.02 10.27
CA ALA A 160 -8.94 5.45 11.45
C ALA A 160 -8.08 5.44 12.72
N ARG A 161 -7.26 4.40 12.89
CA ARG A 161 -6.32 4.37 14.02
C ARG A 161 -5.29 5.48 13.93
N LEU A 162 -4.68 5.71 12.76
CA LEU A 162 -3.70 6.78 12.59
C LEU A 162 -4.30 8.19 12.72
N LEU A 163 -5.58 8.37 12.38
CA LEU A 163 -6.29 9.61 12.63
C LEU A 163 -6.51 9.83 14.14
N TYR A 164 -6.89 8.79 14.88
CA TYR A 164 -7.04 8.85 16.33
C TYR A 164 -5.73 9.20 17.05
N GLU A 165 -4.66 8.50 16.67
CA GLU A 165 -3.38 8.60 17.36
C GLU A 165 -2.82 10.03 17.27
N GLY A 166 -2.46 10.61 18.42
CA GLY A 166 -1.85 11.94 18.50
C GLY A 166 -2.85 13.11 18.44
N ARG A 167 -4.15 12.84 18.46
CA ARG A 167 -5.21 13.86 18.43
C ARG A 167 -6.19 13.67 19.59
N GLU A 168 -6.85 14.74 20.01
CA GLU A 168 -7.74 14.78 21.18
C GLU A 168 -9.15 14.25 20.89
N PHE A 169 -9.28 13.27 19.99
CA PHE A 169 -10.57 12.63 19.75
C PHE A 169 -10.96 11.73 20.92
N HIS A 170 -12.23 11.75 21.29
CA HIS A 170 -12.79 10.76 22.21
C HIS A 170 -12.66 9.36 21.61
N ARG A 171 -12.96 9.25 20.30
CA ARG A 171 -12.97 7.99 19.56
C ARG A 171 -12.86 8.22 18.05
N VAL A 172 -12.23 7.30 17.32
CA VAL A 172 -12.32 7.24 15.86
C VAL A 172 -12.60 5.81 15.42
N ASP A 173 -13.69 5.59 14.69
CA ASP A 173 -14.06 4.29 14.11
C ASP A 173 -14.05 4.33 12.58
N ALA A 174 -13.76 3.19 11.99
CA ALA A 174 -14.01 2.95 10.58
C ALA A 174 -15.40 2.30 10.39
N SER A 175 -16.11 2.74 9.36
CA SER A 175 -17.39 2.19 8.93
C SER A 175 -17.47 2.14 7.41
N PHE A 176 -18.49 1.44 6.93
CA PHE A 176 -18.73 1.28 5.50
C PHE A 176 -20.17 1.62 5.15
N ILE A 177 -20.37 2.24 3.98
CA ILE A 177 -21.71 2.58 3.49
C ILE A 177 -22.44 1.37 2.86
N GLY A 178 -21.72 0.26 2.67
CA GLY A 178 -22.20 -1.00 2.11
C GLY A 178 -21.04 -1.96 1.94
N VAL A 179 -21.14 -2.91 1.01
CA VAL A 179 -20.15 -3.97 0.65
C VAL A 179 -19.66 -4.86 1.80
N THR A 180 -19.25 -4.31 2.93
CA THR A 180 -18.71 -4.99 4.11
C THR A 180 -19.19 -4.29 5.39
N ASP A 181 -18.87 -4.89 6.53
CA ASP A 181 -19.29 -4.46 7.87
C ASP A 181 -18.09 -3.91 8.66
N PRO A 182 -18.31 -3.03 9.66
CA PRO A 182 -19.60 -2.54 10.14
C PRO A 182 -20.21 -1.45 9.26
N LEU A 183 -21.55 -1.46 9.12
CA LEU A 183 -22.24 -0.41 8.37
C LEU A 183 -22.23 0.91 9.14
N LEU A 184 -22.34 2.03 8.40
CA LEU A 184 -22.39 3.38 8.99
C LEU A 184 -23.42 3.48 10.12
N ASP A 185 -24.66 3.05 9.86
CA ASP A 185 -25.77 3.18 10.81
C ASP A 185 -25.50 2.38 12.10
N GLU A 186 -24.93 1.17 11.98
CA GLU A 186 -24.56 0.32 13.12
C GLU A 186 -23.41 0.93 13.93
N THR A 187 -22.47 1.56 13.23
CA THR A 187 -21.32 2.23 13.85
C THR A 187 -21.78 3.46 14.62
N LEU A 188 -22.61 4.32 14.03
CA LEU A 188 -23.20 5.48 14.69
C LEU A 188 -23.99 5.08 15.95
N HIS A 189 -24.83 4.04 15.86
CA HIS A 189 -25.57 3.51 16.99
C HIS A 189 -24.67 2.95 18.11
N THR A 190 -23.48 2.46 17.74
CA THR A 190 -22.49 1.97 18.70
C THR A 190 -21.77 3.13 19.38
N VAL A 191 -21.30 4.13 18.62
CA VAL A 191 -20.63 5.34 19.11
C VAL A 191 -21.54 6.12 20.08
N THR A 192 -22.84 6.20 19.78
CA THR A 192 -23.82 6.90 20.62
C THR A 192 -23.90 6.37 22.06
N LYS A 193 -23.57 5.10 22.28
CA LYS A 193 -23.61 4.48 23.62
C LYS A 193 -22.59 5.11 24.57
N ASP A 194 -21.52 5.67 24.02
CA ASP A 194 -20.48 6.38 24.76
C ASP A 194 -20.94 7.80 25.14
N ARG A 195 -22.05 8.28 24.55
CA ARG A 195 -22.66 9.62 24.72
C ARG A 195 -21.67 10.78 24.48
N PRO A 196 -21.02 10.82 23.31
CA PRO A 196 -20.18 11.96 22.95
C PRO A 196 -21.02 13.23 22.81
N ASP A 197 -20.38 14.38 22.97
CA ASP A 197 -21.01 15.69 22.71
C ASP A 197 -21.27 15.87 21.20
N ALA A 198 -20.38 15.33 20.35
CA ALA A 198 -20.53 15.36 18.90
C ALA A 198 -19.99 14.12 18.17
N VAL A 199 -20.58 13.84 17.00
CA VAL A 199 -20.14 12.80 16.06
C VAL A 199 -19.89 13.42 14.68
N VAL A 200 -18.65 13.34 14.21
CA VAL A 200 -18.26 13.80 12.88
C VAL A 200 -18.10 12.60 11.95
N VAL A 201 -18.88 12.54 10.87
CA VAL A 201 -18.78 11.50 9.85
C VAL A 201 -17.98 12.00 8.67
N VAL A 202 -16.86 11.37 8.34
CA VAL A 202 -16.00 11.79 7.23
C VAL A 202 -16.11 10.80 6.06
N PRO A 203 -16.63 11.23 4.89
CA PRO A 203 -16.68 10.39 3.72
C PRO A 203 -15.26 10.17 3.14
N TYR A 204 -14.73 8.96 3.21
CA TYR A 204 -13.46 8.61 2.55
C TYR A 204 -13.68 8.26 1.08
N MET A 205 -13.88 9.30 0.28
CA MET A 205 -14.09 9.24 -1.18
C MET A 205 -13.28 10.34 -1.87
N LEU A 206 -12.89 10.11 -3.13
CA LEU A 206 -12.21 11.13 -3.94
C LEU A 206 -13.12 12.28 -4.36
N GLY A 207 -14.41 12.03 -4.55
CA GLY A 207 -15.31 13.04 -5.11
C GLY A 207 -16.74 12.90 -4.63
N ASP A 208 -17.52 13.95 -4.86
CA ASP A 208 -18.91 14.00 -4.47
C ASP A 208 -19.79 13.17 -5.43
N GLY A 209 -20.76 12.45 -4.87
CA GLY A 209 -21.36 11.29 -5.48
C GLY A 209 -22.68 10.86 -4.82
N THR A 210 -23.24 9.74 -5.29
CA THR A 210 -24.43 9.16 -4.66
C THR A 210 -24.12 8.47 -3.33
N LEU A 211 -22.86 8.12 -3.08
CA LEU A 211 -22.42 7.50 -1.83
C LEU A 211 -22.19 8.56 -0.75
N THR A 212 -21.49 9.64 -1.07
CA THR A 212 -21.31 10.79 -0.17
C THR A 212 -22.65 11.41 0.21
N GLN A 213 -23.59 11.56 -0.74
CA GLN A 213 -24.94 12.02 -0.41
C GLN A 213 -25.64 11.08 0.56
N ARG A 214 -25.57 9.76 0.34
CA ARG A 214 -26.15 8.77 1.27
C ARG A 214 -25.54 8.84 2.67
N ILE A 215 -24.24 9.13 2.77
CA ILE A 215 -23.56 9.30 4.06
C ILE A 215 -24.08 10.55 4.77
N ARG A 216 -24.21 11.67 4.04
CA ARG A 216 -24.79 12.91 4.58
C ARG A 216 -26.23 12.71 5.04
N ASP A 217 -27.06 12.07 4.22
CA ASP A 217 -28.46 11.79 4.54
C ASP A 217 -28.57 10.93 5.82
N ARG A 218 -27.80 9.84 5.92
CA ARG A 218 -27.77 8.97 7.12
C ARG A 218 -27.25 9.68 8.37
N THR A 219 -26.30 10.60 8.21
CA THR A 219 -25.77 11.39 9.33
C THR A 219 -26.81 12.40 9.81
N ALA A 220 -27.58 13.00 8.90
CA ALA A 220 -28.69 13.89 9.25
C ALA A 220 -29.85 13.12 9.92
N ASP A 221 -30.21 11.95 9.39
CA ASP A 221 -31.21 11.08 10.02
C ASP A 221 -30.80 10.70 11.46
N PHE A 222 -29.51 10.47 11.68
CA PHE A 222 -28.94 10.18 12.99
C PHE A 222 -29.00 11.41 13.93
N ASP A 223 -28.65 12.61 13.46
CA ASP A 223 -28.76 13.86 14.23
C ASP A 223 -30.20 14.11 14.70
N ASP A 224 -31.17 13.88 13.81
CA ASP A 224 -32.60 13.99 14.10
C ASP A 224 -33.07 12.94 15.14
N GLU A 225 -32.53 11.71 15.09
CA GLU A 225 -32.87 10.62 16.02
C GLU A 225 -32.24 10.83 17.41
N TYR A 226 -31.04 11.40 17.47
CA TYR A 226 -30.22 11.57 18.69
C TYR A 226 -29.91 13.04 18.98
N PRO A 227 -30.92 13.89 19.30
CA PRO A 227 -30.77 15.34 19.44
C PRO A 227 -29.90 15.79 20.62
N TYR A 228 -29.35 14.85 21.40
CA TYR A 228 -28.40 15.11 22.49
C TYR A 228 -26.94 14.90 22.07
N VAL A 229 -26.69 14.48 20.82
CA VAL A 229 -25.36 14.33 20.21
C VAL A 229 -25.38 15.14 18.92
N ALA A 230 -24.57 16.19 18.82
CA ALA A 230 -24.50 16.97 17.58
C ALA A 230 -23.80 16.16 16.49
N ALA A 231 -24.43 15.94 15.34
CA ALA A 231 -23.83 15.14 14.27
C ALA A 231 -23.73 15.90 12.94
N GLY A 232 -22.60 15.73 12.27
CA GLY A 232 -22.32 16.39 11.00
C GLY A 232 -21.47 15.53 10.08
N ALA A 233 -21.71 15.66 8.77
CA ALA A 233 -20.94 14.96 7.76
C ALA A 233 -20.00 15.92 7.02
N GLY A 234 -18.73 15.57 6.95
CA GLY A 234 -17.70 16.35 6.25
C GLY A 234 -17.74 16.18 4.74
N ASP A 235 -16.87 16.93 4.08
CA ASP A 235 -16.64 16.80 2.64
C ASP A 235 -15.70 15.63 2.30
N PRO A 236 -15.84 15.04 1.10
CA PRO A 236 -14.87 14.05 0.60
C PRO A 236 -13.47 14.67 0.45
N LEU A 237 -12.47 13.83 0.14
CA LEU A 237 -11.09 14.28 -0.04
C LEU A 237 -10.98 15.34 -1.13
N GLY A 238 -11.63 15.12 -2.27
CA GLY A 238 -11.68 16.09 -3.37
C GLY A 238 -10.40 16.11 -4.20
N VAL A 239 -10.13 17.28 -4.77
CA VAL A 239 -8.93 17.59 -5.57
C VAL A 239 -7.92 18.42 -4.74
N ASP A 240 -7.78 18.07 -3.46
CA ASP A 240 -6.90 18.78 -2.53
C ASP A 240 -5.42 18.59 -2.92
N ASP A 241 -4.59 19.62 -2.75
CA ASP A 241 -3.16 19.60 -3.10
C ASP A 241 -2.43 18.42 -2.44
N ARG A 242 -2.84 18.01 -1.23
CA ARG A 242 -2.26 16.84 -0.54
C ARG A 242 -2.52 15.51 -1.23
N VAL A 243 -3.56 15.42 -2.06
CA VAL A 243 -3.78 14.25 -2.92
C VAL A 243 -2.78 14.25 -4.06
N VAL A 244 -2.44 15.42 -4.59
CA VAL A 244 -1.40 15.60 -5.62
C VAL A 244 -0.04 15.25 -5.05
N ASP A 245 0.29 15.69 -3.83
CA ASP A 245 1.52 15.32 -3.12
C ASP A 245 1.67 13.80 -3.03
N VAL A 246 0.61 13.11 -2.59
CA VAL A 246 0.63 11.64 -2.51
C VAL A 246 0.87 11.04 -3.89
N LEU A 247 0.22 11.53 -4.95
CA LEU A 247 0.42 11.02 -6.31
C LEU A 247 1.85 11.26 -6.81
N ALA A 248 2.46 12.38 -6.46
CA ALA A 248 3.86 12.68 -6.75
C ALA A 248 4.80 11.69 -6.03
N ASP A 249 4.53 11.38 -4.76
CA ASP A 249 5.26 10.35 -4.01
C ASP A 249 5.11 8.97 -4.67
N ARG A 250 3.89 8.57 -5.07
CA ARG A 250 3.64 7.30 -5.79
C ARG A 250 4.36 7.23 -7.13
N TRP A 251 4.44 8.36 -7.83
CA TRP A 251 5.21 8.46 -9.06
C TRP A 251 6.71 8.27 -8.81
N GLN A 252 7.25 8.94 -7.79
CA GLN A 252 8.66 8.84 -7.44
C GLN A 252 9.02 7.41 -6.99
N GLU A 253 8.22 6.80 -6.12
CA GLU A 253 8.38 5.41 -5.64
C GLU A 253 8.49 4.43 -6.80
N ALA A 254 7.62 4.58 -7.82
CA ALA A 254 7.59 3.71 -8.98
C ALA A 254 8.88 3.73 -9.81
N ARG A 255 9.62 4.85 -9.75
CA ARG A 255 10.85 5.09 -10.51
C ARG A 255 12.11 4.67 -9.75
N SER A 256 12.10 4.73 -8.42
CA SER A 256 13.28 4.47 -7.60
C SER A 256 13.49 3.01 -7.19
N ASP A 257 12.64 2.08 -7.65
CA ASP A 257 12.57 0.68 -7.17
C ASP A 257 12.49 0.58 -5.63
N SER A 258 12.10 1.69 -4.97
CA SER A 258 11.92 1.77 -3.53
C SER A 258 10.55 1.22 -3.21
N VAL A 259 10.50 -0.07 -2.85
CA VAL A 259 9.30 -0.68 -2.29
C VAL A 259 9.11 -0.11 -0.89
N GLU A 260 8.33 0.96 -0.77
CA GLU A 260 7.88 1.42 0.55
C GLU A 260 6.87 0.41 1.09
N MET A 261 7.25 -0.25 2.18
CA MET A 261 6.39 -1.19 2.88
C MET A 261 5.37 -0.38 3.69
N SER A 262 4.27 -1.01 4.10
CA SER A 262 3.26 -0.40 4.98
C SER A 262 3.80 0.14 6.33
N CYS A 263 5.07 -0.17 6.65
CA CYS A 263 5.84 0.30 7.80
C CYS A 263 6.59 1.62 7.55
N ASP A 264 6.68 2.13 6.32
CA ASP A 264 7.36 3.41 6.01
C ASP A 264 6.52 4.63 6.34
N THR A 265 5.19 4.48 6.38
CA THR A 265 4.25 5.44 6.98
C THR A 265 4.12 5.32 8.50
N CYS A 266 5.05 4.62 9.16
CA CYS A 266 5.09 4.52 10.61
C CYS A 266 5.64 5.82 11.23
N LYS A 267 5.10 6.24 12.38
CA LYS A 267 5.55 7.41 13.14
C LYS A 267 7.06 7.48 13.43
N TYR A 268 7.75 6.34 13.38
CA TYR A 268 9.19 6.25 13.60
C TYR A 268 10.03 6.56 12.35
N LYS A 269 9.40 6.74 11.18
CA LYS A 269 10.05 6.98 9.88
C LYS A 269 9.61 8.27 9.18
N VAL A 270 8.39 8.76 9.45
CA VAL A 270 7.83 10.03 8.90
C VAL A 270 7.23 10.89 10.01
N GLU A 271 7.42 12.21 9.91
CA GLU A 271 7.02 13.16 10.98
C GLU A 271 5.50 13.26 10.96
N LEU A 272 4.86 12.73 11.99
CA LEU A 272 3.41 12.75 12.15
C LEU A 272 3.05 13.77 13.22
N THR A 273 2.13 14.67 12.88
CA THR A 273 1.54 15.65 13.82
C THR A 273 1.05 14.94 15.10
N GLY A 274 1.51 15.40 16.28
CA GLY A 274 1.24 14.79 17.59
C GLY A 274 2.24 13.72 18.04
N TYR A 275 3.26 13.41 17.22
CA TYR A 275 4.33 12.44 17.49
C TYR A 275 5.72 12.98 17.13
N GLU A 276 5.93 14.29 17.26
CA GLU A 276 7.14 15.01 16.85
C GLU A 276 8.40 14.49 17.58
N ASP A 277 8.24 13.97 18.81
CA ASP A 277 9.33 13.41 19.63
C ASP A 277 9.74 11.97 19.24
N ASP A 278 8.98 11.29 18.37
CA ASP A 278 9.18 9.88 18.00
C ASP A 278 9.93 9.68 16.65
N GLN A 279 10.22 10.75 15.93
CA GLN A 279 10.98 10.77 14.67
C GLN A 279 12.43 10.30 14.82
N GLY A 280 12.85 9.23 14.12
CA GLY A 280 14.27 8.87 13.90
C GLY A 280 15.13 8.68 15.16
N GLY A 281 14.53 8.60 16.35
CA GLY A 281 15.23 8.83 17.61
C GLY A 281 16.17 7.70 18.01
N ALA A 282 17.29 8.06 18.66
CA ALA A 282 18.19 7.16 19.37
C ALA A 282 17.45 6.16 20.29
N ARG A 283 16.23 6.48 20.74
CA ARG A 283 15.32 5.64 21.52
C ARG A 283 14.74 4.44 20.76
N ALA A 284 14.35 4.59 19.49
CA ALA A 284 13.88 3.46 18.67
C ALA A 284 15.03 2.50 18.38
N MET A 285 16.22 3.05 18.08
CA MET A 285 17.45 2.27 17.94
C MET A 285 17.87 1.61 19.26
N LEU A 286 17.82 2.33 20.39
CA LEU A 286 18.07 1.75 21.74
C LEU A 286 17.05 0.66 22.08
N ARG A 287 15.78 0.81 21.74
CA ARG A 287 14.78 -0.24 21.96
C ARG A 287 15.06 -1.47 21.13
N SER A 288 15.46 -1.31 19.87
CA SER A 288 15.82 -2.42 18.99
C SER A 288 17.08 -3.12 19.47
N LEU A 289 18.09 -2.37 19.91
CA LEU A 289 19.34 -2.88 20.50
C LEU A 289 19.11 -3.56 21.86
N VAL A 290 18.26 -3.00 22.72
CA VAL A 290 17.87 -3.60 24.01
C VAL A 290 17.03 -4.85 23.77
N HIS A 291 16.09 -4.83 22.82
CA HIS A 291 15.32 -6.03 22.45
C HIS A 291 16.23 -7.14 21.93
N GLN A 292 17.21 -6.83 21.08
CA GLN A 292 18.23 -7.79 20.63
C GLN A 292 19.12 -8.28 21.79
N ALA A 293 19.49 -7.42 22.72
CA ALA A 293 20.29 -7.80 23.90
C ALA A 293 19.52 -8.66 24.90
N GLU A 294 18.22 -8.43 25.08
CA GLU A 294 17.33 -9.22 25.94
C GLU A 294 16.99 -10.60 25.35
N HIS A 295 17.26 -10.84 24.05
CA HIS A 295 17.21 -12.18 23.44
C HIS A 295 18.55 -12.92 23.50
N ALA A 296 19.63 -12.30 23.98
CA ALA A 296 20.93 -12.96 24.12
C ALA A 296 20.98 -13.92 25.32
N ASP A 297 20.11 -13.75 26.32
CA ASP A 297 20.09 -14.51 27.58
C ASP A 297 18.85 -15.42 27.72
N ARG A 298 18.53 -16.24 26.72
CA ARG A 298 17.52 -17.31 26.87
C ARG A 298 18.17 -18.68 27.09
N GLU A 299 18.91 -18.83 28.19
CA GLU A 299 19.34 -20.15 28.69
C GLU A 299 18.33 -20.81 29.65
N SER A 300 17.19 -20.19 29.97
CA SER A 300 16.15 -20.86 30.77
C SER A 300 14.78 -20.20 30.68
N VAL A 301 13.83 -20.78 29.94
CA VAL A 301 12.39 -20.59 30.18
C VAL A 301 11.69 -21.94 29.99
N ASP A 302 10.93 -22.33 31.00
CA ASP A 302 10.24 -23.63 31.19
C ASP A 302 9.36 -24.08 30.01
N ASP A 303 9.20 -25.41 29.96
CA ASP A 303 8.48 -26.21 28.97
C ASP A 303 7.01 -25.78 28.77
N ASP A 304 6.67 -25.52 27.50
CA ASP A 304 5.33 -25.50 26.90
C ASP A 304 4.59 -24.14 26.76
N PRO A 305 5.11 -23.20 25.95
CA PRO A 305 4.28 -22.35 25.10
C PRO A 305 3.94 -23.11 23.81
N HIS A 306 2.69 -23.08 23.34
CA HIS A 306 2.31 -23.66 22.04
C HIS A 306 3.02 -22.92 20.90
N VAL A 307 4.20 -23.41 20.53
CA VAL A 307 5.01 -22.96 19.40
C VAL A 307 4.35 -23.47 18.13
N HIS A 308 3.97 -22.57 17.22
CA HIS A 308 3.96 -22.96 15.82
C HIS A 308 5.44 -23.14 15.46
N ASP A 309 5.91 -24.39 15.41
CA ASP A 309 7.31 -24.71 15.14
C ASP A 309 7.78 -23.88 13.94
N ALA A 310 8.73 -22.98 14.21
CA ALA A 310 9.40 -22.25 13.16
C ALA A 310 10.17 -23.30 12.33
N PRO A 311 10.12 -23.23 10.99
CA PRO A 311 10.77 -24.22 10.16
C PRO A 311 12.26 -24.25 10.48
N GLU A 312 12.82 -25.45 10.62
CA GLU A 312 14.25 -25.67 10.91
C GLU A 312 15.14 -24.88 9.95
N LYS A 313 14.73 -24.75 8.68
CA LYS A 313 15.43 -23.93 7.68
C LYS A 313 14.54 -22.94 6.97
N HIS A 314 15.08 -21.75 6.72
CA HIS A 314 14.46 -20.74 5.85
C HIS A 314 15.30 -20.50 4.61
N VAL A 315 14.73 -20.77 3.45
CA VAL A 315 15.35 -20.61 2.13
C VAL A 315 14.80 -19.36 1.46
N ALA A 316 15.66 -18.36 1.31
CA ALA A 316 15.37 -17.10 0.63
C ALA A 316 15.89 -17.14 -0.81
N VAL A 317 14.99 -17.02 -1.78
CA VAL A 317 15.36 -16.97 -3.21
C VAL A 317 15.21 -15.55 -3.72
N CYS A 318 16.29 -14.99 -4.28
CA CYS A 318 16.24 -13.66 -4.90
C CYS A 318 15.43 -13.75 -6.20
N THR A 319 14.37 -12.95 -6.31
CA THR A 319 13.57 -12.84 -7.52
C THR A 319 13.63 -11.44 -8.13
N ASN A 320 14.66 -10.66 -7.79
CA ASN A 320 14.90 -9.34 -8.39
C ASN A 320 15.36 -9.47 -9.85
N GLN A 321 15.35 -8.37 -10.62
CA GLN A 321 15.52 -8.32 -12.07
C GLN A 321 16.56 -9.28 -12.66
N THR A 322 17.83 -9.20 -12.26
CA THR A 322 18.91 -10.04 -12.81
C THR A 322 18.76 -11.54 -12.48
N CYS A 323 18.27 -11.86 -11.28
CA CYS A 323 17.97 -13.24 -10.89
C CYS A 323 16.73 -13.77 -11.62
N ALA A 324 15.71 -12.93 -11.83
CA ALA A 324 14.53 -13.29 -12.61
C ALA A 324 14.89 -13.61 -14.07
N GLU A 325 15.73 -12.79 -14.70
CA GLU A 325 16.27 -13.02 -16.05
C GLU A 325 17.10 -14.31 -16.13
N SER A 326 17.79 -14.65 -15.04
CA SER A 326 18.61 -15.87 -14.93
C SER A 326 17.82 -17.11 -14.49
N GLY A 327 16.48 -17.03 -14.43
CA GLY A 327 15.60 -18.18 -14.22
C GLY A 327 15.14 -18.42 -12.78
N ALA A 328 15.22 -17.42 -11.88
CA ALA A 328 14.82 -17.56 -10.47
C ALA A 328 13.38 -18.04 -10.26
N ALA A 329 12.47 -17.78 -11.20
CA ALA A 329 11.09 -18.27 -11.15
C ALA A 329 11.01 -19.81 -11.20
N ALA A 330 11.84 -20.46 -12.02
CA ALA A 330 11.91 -21.92 -12.07
C ALA A 330 12.56 -22.46 -10.79
N VAL A 331 13.67 -21.86 -10.37
CA VAL A 331 14.41 -22.25 -9.15
C VAL A 331 13.50 -22.25 -7.92
N ILE A 332 12.70 -21.20 -7.72
CA ILE A 332 11.86 -21.15 -6.52
C ILE A 332 10.71 -22.16 -6.55
N GLU A 333 10.08 -22.38 -7.70
CA GLU A 333 8.98 -23.33 -7.80
C GLU A 333 9.49 -24.77 -7.65
N GLU A 334 10.67 -25.09 -8.19
CA GLU A 334 11.31 -26.40 -7.99
C GLU A 334 11.76 -26.60 -6.54
N LEU A 335 12.37 -25.60 -5.89
CA LEU A 335 12.70 -25.69 -4.46
C LEU A 335 11.45 -25.90 -3.60
N ARG A 336 10.35 -25.20 -3.89
CA ARG A 336 9.08 -25.39 -3.17
C ARG A 336 8.50 -26.78 -3.37
N GLN A 337 8.56 -27.31 -4.59
CA GLN A 337 8.09 -28.66 -4.89
C GLN A 337 8.98 -29.71 -4.21
N GLY A 338 10.30 -29.58 -4.31
CA GLY A 338 11.26 -30.49 -3.69
C GLY A 338 11.10 -30.56 -2.17
N VAL A 339 10.99 -29.41 -1.50
CA VAL A 339 10.73 -29.35 -0.05
C VAL A 339 9.39 -30.00 0.31
N ARG A 340 8.32 -29.74 -0.45
CA ARG A 340 7.01 -30.35 -0.20
C ARG A 340 6.98 -31.87 -0.42
N ASN A 341 7.79 -32.36 -1.34
CA ASN A 341 7.83 -33.78 -1.72
C ASN A 341 8.79 -34.61 -0.86
N THR A 342 9.52 -33.97 0.06
CA THR A 342 10.46 -34.63 0.96
C THR A 342 9.85 -34.66 2.36
N ASP A 343 9.39 -35.85 2.79
CA ASP A 343 8.59 -36.02 4.01
C ASP A 343 9.28 -35.51 5.29
N ASP A 344 10.62 -35.51 5.33
CA ASP A 344 11.44 -35.13 6.50
C ASP A 344 12.12 -33.74 6.35
N CYS A 345 11.80 -32.96 5.31
CA CYS A 345 12.44 -31.67 5.06
C CYS A 345 11.67 -30.50 5.69
N ASP A 346 12.03 -30.08 6.90
CA ASP A 346 11.46 -28.91 7.57
C ASP A 346 12.08 -27.58 7.10
N ALA A 347 11.77 -27.21 5.86
CA ALA A 347 12.24 -25.97 5.26
C ALA A 347 11.08 -25.11 4.75
N ARG A 348 11.22 -23.78 4.84
CA ARG A 348 10.32 -22.82 4.21
C ARG A 348 11.02 -22.11 3.08
N VAL A 349 10.39 -22.04 1.90
CA VAL A 349 10.96 -21.34 0.73
C VAL A 349 10.18 -20.05 0.45
N THR A 350 10.85 -18.91 0.54
CA THR A 350 10.26 -17.56 0.38
C THR A 350 10.95 -16.77 -0.73
N ARG A 351 10.17 -15.97 -1.48
CA ARG A 351 10.68 -15.00 -2.46
C ARG A 351 11.23 -13.79 -1.72
N THR A 352 12.33 -13.25 -2.20
CA THR A 352 12.95 -12.04 -1.64
C THR A 352 13.32 -11.07 -2.75
N SER A 353 13.44 -9.79 -2.38
CA SER A 353 14.01 -8.75 -3.23
C SER A 353 15.52 -8.98 -3.42
N CYS A 354 16.25 -7.97 -3.91
CA CYS A 354 17.68 -8.07 -4.14
C CYS A 354 18.43 -8.50 -2.87
N LEU A 355 19.27 -9.53 -2.98
CA LEU A 355 20.17 -9.95 -1.90
C LEU A 355 21.57 -9.28 -1.99
N GLY A 356 21.72 -8.25 -2.84
CA GLY A 356 22.98 -7.50 -2.98
C GLY A 356 24.09 -8.19 -3.77
N GLN A 357 23.81 -9.34 -4.39
CA GLN A 357 24.76 -10.16 -5.16
C GLN A 357 24.38 -10.17 -6.66
N CYS A 358 24.15 -8.99 -7.23
CA CYS A 358 23.75 -8.86 -8.63
C CYS A 358 24.86 -9.36 -9.57
N GLY A 359 24.48 -10.17 -10.56
CA GLY A 359 25.40 -10.70 -11.58
C GLY A 359 25.75 -12.18 -11.41
N ASP A 360 25.57 -12.73 -10.21
CA ASP A 360 25.85 -14.14 -9.90
C ASP A 360 24.56 -14.95 -9.68
N GLY A 361 23.42 -14.46 -10.18
CA GLY A 361 22.10 -15.05 -9.95
C GLY A 361 21.79 -16.28 -10.81
N PRO A 362 20.73 -17.05 -10.46
CA PRO A 362 19.84 -16.88 -9.32
C PRO A 362 20.50 -17.14 -7.97
N MET A 363 20.22 -16.28 -6.99
CA MET A 363 20.76 -16.37 -5.63
C MET A 363 19.80 -17.07 -4.68
N VAL A 364 20.31 -18.02 -3.89
CA VAL A 364 19.56 -18.75 -2.87
C VAL A 364 20.32 -18.72 -1.54
N ALA A 365 19.73 -18.13 -0.50
CA ALA A 365 20.31 -18.11 0.84
C ALA A 365 19.55 -19.07 1.76
N VAL A 366 20.28 -19.88 2.53
CA VAL A 366 19.73 -20.84 3.49
C VAL A 366 20.12 -20.43 4.91
N TYR A 367 19.11 -20.15 5.73
CA TYR A 367 19.23 -19.84 7.15
C TYR A 367 18.70 -21.01 7.99
N PRO A 368 19.24 -21.24 9.20
CA PRO A 368 20.29 -20.47 9.88
C PRO A 368 21.72 -20.75 9.41
N ASP A 369 21.90 -21.69 8.48
CA ASP A 369 23.21 -22.20 8.04
C ASP A 369 24.16 -21.15 7.46
N GLY A 370 23.66 -19.97 7.07
CA GLY A 370 24.47 -18.87 6.55
C GLY A 370 25.08 -19.15 5.19
N VAL A 371 24.54 -20.12 4.45
CA VAL A 371 25.07 -20.57 3.15
C VAL A 371 24.33 -19.88 2.03
N TRP A 372 25.09 -19.32 1.09
CA TRP A 372 24.59 -18.65 -0.09
C TRP A 372 25.04 -19.41 -1.34
N TYR A 373 24.07 -19.83 -2.14
CA TYR A 373 24.27 -20.41 -3.45
C TYR A 373 24.07 -19.35 -4.54
N GLY A 374 24.94 -19.36 -5.53
CA GLY A 374 24.88 -18.48 -6.70
C GLY A 374 24.82 -19.28 -8.00
N GLY A 375 24.28 -18.68 -9.05
CA GLY A 375 24.12 -19.30 -10.36
C GLY A 375 23.19 -20.51 -10.35
N VAL A 376 22.27 -20.60 -9.37
CA VAL A 376 21.46 -21.79 -9.16
C VAL A 376 20.51 -22.01 -10.33
N THR A 377 20.57 -23.17 -10.95
CA THR A 377 19.63 -23.58 -12.00
C THR A 377 18.51 -24.44 -11.43
N ALA A 378 17.46 -24.69 -12.23
CA ALA A 378 16.39 -25.62 -11.85
C ALA A 378 16.92 -27.05 -11.58
N ASP A 379 17.93 -27.50 -12.32
CA ASP A 379 18.51 -28.84 -12.12
C ASP A 379 19.30 -28.95 -10.81
N ASP A 380 19.73 -27.83 -10.24
CA ASP A 380 20.49 -27.78 -8.98
C ASP A 380 19.60 -27.89 -7.74
N THR A 381 18.31 -27.58 -7.85
CA THR A 381 17.39 -27.51 -6.70
C THR A 381 17.21 -28.86 -6.03
N ASP A 382 17.19 -29.95 -6.80
CA ASP A 382 17.12 -31.31 -6.27
C ASP A 382 18.31 -31.63 -5.35
N ARG A 383 19.50 -31.14 -5.70
CA ARG A 383 20.71 -31.33 -4.90
C ARG A 383 20.66 -30.48 -3.62
N ILE A 384 20.20 -29.24 -3.73
CA ILE A 384 20.03 -28.33 -2.57
C ILE A 384 19.03 -28.95 -1.58
N VAL A 385 17.89 -29.44 -2.06
CA VAL A 385 16.87 -30.08 -1.21
C VAL A 385 17.42 -31.38 -0.60
N SER A 386 17.83 -32.34 -1.43
CA SER A 386 18.18 -33.70 -0.97
C SER A 386 19.50 -33.80 -0.20
N SER A 387 20.40 -32.82 -0.34
CA SER A 387 21.69 -32.80 0.36
C SER A 387 21.69 -31.78 1.48
N HIS A 388 21.35 -30.52 1.19
CA HIS A 388 21.52 -29.45 2.19
C HIS A 388 20.31 -29.33 3.11
N LEU A 389 19.10 -29.29 2.57
CA LEU A 389 17.90 -29.11 3.39
C LEU A 389 17.50 -30.39 4.14
N ASP A 390 17.65 -31.56 3.52
CA ASP A 390 17.31 -32.86 4.11
C ASP A 390 18.43 -33.47 4.98
N ARG A 391 19.71 -33.19 4.68
CA ARG A 391 20.85 -33.94 5.27
C ARG A 391 21.98 -33.08 5.82
N ASP A 392 21.79 -31.77 5.90
CA ASP A 392 22.81 -30.81 6.36
C ASP A 392 24.15 -30.88 5.60
N ARG A 393 24.11 -31.27 4.32
CA ARG A 393 25.30 -31.35 3.46
C ARG A 393 25.25 -30.29 2.38
N ILE A 394 26.07 -29.26 2.57
CA ILE A 394 26.22 -28.14 1.64
C ILE A 394 26.66 -28.63 0.25
N VAL A 395 26.05 -28.06 -0.79
CA VAL A 395 26.41 -28.32 -2.19
C VAL A 395 27.60 -27.44 -2.58
N SER A 396 28.81 -27.89 -2.20
CA SER A 396 30.04 -27.06 -2.20
C SER A 396 30.39 -26.39 -3.52
N ASP A 397 30.04 -26.99 -4.66
CA ASP A 397 30.30 -26.46 -6.00
C ASP A 397 29.39 -25.27 -6.39
N LEU A 398 28.27 -25.10 -5.69
CA LEU A 398 27.33 -23.98 -5.90
C LEU A 398 27.50 -22.86 -4.88
N VAL A 399 28.36 -23.06 -3.87
CA VAL A 399 28.54 -22.08 -2.79
C VAL A 399 29.20 -20.83 -3.34
N HIS A 400 28.46 -19.73 -3.29
CA HIS A 400 28.93 -18.39 -3.61
C HIS A 400 29.61 -17.75 -2.40
N GLN A 401 28.98 -17.88 -1.22
CA GLN A 401 29.51 -17.37 0.03
C GLN A 401 28.97 -18.17 1.21
N THR A 402 29.72 -18.17 2.30
CA THR A 402 29.30 -18.60 3.64
C THR A 402 29.51 -17.43 4.59
N LEU A 403 28.50 -17.10 5.40
CA LEU A 403 28.55 -16.03 6.40
C LEU A 403 29.27 -16.47 7.68
#